data_AF-A0A6P0WEU0-F1
#
_entry.id   AF-A0A6P0WEU0-F1
#
_cell.length_a   1.000
_cell.length_b   1.000
_cell.length_c   1.000
_cell.angle_alpha   90.00
_cell.angle_beta   90.00
_cell.angle_gamma   90.00
#
_symmetry.space_group_name_H-M   'P 1'
#
loop_
_entity.id
_entity.type
_entity.pdbx_description
1 polymer ?
#
loop_
_entity_poly.entity_id
_entity_poly.type
_entity_poly.pdbx_seq_one_letter_code
_entity_poly.pdbx_strand_id
1 'polypeptide(L)'
;MEDVTEENFGFRATLVVGFRINPNQDYEGGLRTLIRATITLLQQTVGEAVLLFNYETVVLQRLGDKLILNQEMLEPSIISEIDQFKLTYELQVFPCSA
;
A
#
# COMPACT_ATOMS: atom_id res chain seq x y z
N MET A 1 -0.08 23.03 5.72
CA MET A 1 0.62 21.77 5.46
C MET A 1 -0.21 21.12 4.39
N GLU A 2 0.15 21.36 3.14
CA GLU A 2 -0.48 20.66 2.02
C GLU A 2 -0.35 19.15 2.29
N ASP A 3 -1.47 18.46 2.13
CA ASP A 3 -1.54 17.04 2.36
C ASP A 3 -0.66 16.41 1.29
N VAL A 4 0.46 15.80 1.69
CA VAL A 4 1.44 15.15 0.79
C VAL A 4 0.73 14.18 -0.17
N THR A 5 -0.49 13.72 0.19
CA THR A 5 -1.35 12.92 -0.68
C THR A 5 -1.98 13.70 -1.84
N GLU A 6 -2.43 14.94 -1.63
CA GLU A 6 -3.17 15.71 -2.65
C GLU A 6 -2.25 16.19 -3.77
N GLU A 7 -1.05 16.67 -3.44
CA GLU A 7 -0.06 17.12 -4.43
C GLU A 7 0.53 15.97 -5.25
N ASN A 8 0.84 14.83 -4.61
CA ASN A 8 1.55 13.74 -5.27
C ASN A 8 0.61 12.71 -5.92
N PHE A 9 -0.62 12.56 -5.42
CA PHE A 9 -1.53 11.50 -5.86
C PHE A 9 -2.87 12.02 -6.37
N GLY A 10 -3.11 13.33 -6.32
CA GLY A 10 -4.31 13.95 -6.90
C GLY A 10 -5.60 13.67 -6.12
N PHE A 11 -5.50 13.20 -4.87
CA PHE A 11 -6.65 13.02 -3.99
C PHE A 11 -6.33 13.47 -2.56
N ARG A 12 -7.35 14.01 -1.89
CA ARG A 12 -7.24 14.40 -0.48
C ARG A 12 -7.63 13.22 0.41
N ALA A 13 -6.75 12.82 1.33
CA ALA A 13 -7.05 11.74 2.25
C ALA A 13 -8.18 12.15 3.22
N THR A 14 -9.20 11.31 3.32
CA THR A 14 -10.29 11.46 4.31
C THR A 14 -10.02 10.66 5.58
N LEU A 15 -9.13 9.66 5.50
CA LEU A 15 -8.67 8.82 6.60
C LEU A 15 -7.18 8.51 6.40
N VAL A 16 -6.40 8.64 7.47
CA VAL A 16 -4.98 8.28 7.50
C VAL A 16 -4.78 7.22 8.58
N VAL A 17 -4.21 6.08 8.21
CA VAL A 17 -3.88 4.98 9.13
C VAL A 17 -2.38 4.78 9.12
N GLY A 18 -1.74 5.00 10.27
CA GLY A 18 -0.31 4.80 10.45
C GLY A 18 0.00 3.44 11.06
N PHE A 19 0.95 2.72 10.47
CA PHE A 19 1.49 1.48 11.01
C PHE A 19 2.96 1.69 11.41
N ARG A 20 3.40 1.00 12.46
CA ARG A 20 4.81 0.99 12.86
C ARG A 20 5.24 -0.45 13.07
N ILE A 21 6.19 -0.91 12.26
CA ILE A 21 6.86 -2.19 12.46
C ILE A 21 8.01 -1.96 13.44
N ASN A 22 8.12 -2.81 14.46
CA ASN A 22 9.29 -2.79 15.34
C ASN A 22 10.48 -3.45 14.61
N PRO A 23 11.55 -2.70 14.29
CA PRO A 23 12.66 -3.24 13.51
C PRO A 23 13.49 -4.28 14.27
N ASN A 24 13.34 -4.35 15.60
CA ASN A 24 14.02 -5.33 16.45
C ASN A 24 13.23 -6.64 16.61
N GLN A 25 12.14 -6.80 15.86
CA GLN A 25 11.32 -8.01 15.82
C GLN A 25 11.31 -8.60 14.40
N ASP A 26 10.47 -9.61 14.17
CA ASP A 26 10.21 -10.19 12.86
C ASP A 26 9.63 -9.14 11.89
N TYR A 27 10.53 -8.49 11.15
CA TYR A 27 10.20 -7.45 10.18
C TYR A 27 9.38 -8.01 9.02
N GLU A 28 9.74 -9.18 8.51
CA GLU A 28 9.03 -9.82 7.39
C GLU A 28 7.60 -10.20 7.78
N GLY A 29 7.41 -10.79 8.97
CA GLY A 29 6.09 -11.07 9.52
C GLY A 29 5.27 -9.81 9.77
N GLY A 30 5.92 -8.73 10.22
CA GLY A 30 5.32 -7.41 10.37
C GLY A 30 4.83 -6.82 9.05
N LEU A 31 5.67 -6.85 8.01
CA LEU A 31 5.35 -6.37 6.67
C LEU A 31 4.18 -7.16 6.06
N ARG A 32 4.23 -8.50 6.16
CA ARG A 32 3.13 -9.36 5.68
C ARG A 32 1.81 -9.06 6.39
N THR A 33 1.85 -8.87 7.71
CA THR A 33 0.66 -8.49 8.50
C THR A 33 0.11 -7.14 8.06
N LEU A 34 0.98 -6.17 7.81
CA LEU A 34 0.60 -4.83 7.36
C LEU A 34 -0.08 -4.89 5.99
N ILE A 35 0.50 -5.59 5.01
CA ILE A 35 -0.11 -5.74 3.67
C ILE A 35 -1.51 -6.38 3.78
N ARG A 36 -1.67 -7.46 4.57
CA ARG A 36 -2.97 -8.10 4.81
C ARG A 36 -3.98 -7.14 5.43
N ALA A 37 -3.57 -6.37 6.44
CA ALA A 37 -4.42 -5.37 7.08
C ALA A 37 -4.85 -4.30 6.07
N THR A 38 -3.92 -3.78 5.26
CA THR A 38 -4.22 -2.79 4.22
C THR A 38 -5.21 -3.34 3.19
N ILE A 39 -5.01 -4.56 2.69
CA ILE A 39 -5.94 -5.18 1.74
C ILE A 39 -7.33 -5.37 2.36
N THR A 40 -7.39 -5.81 3.62
CA THR A 40 -8.66 -5.97 4.34
C THR A 40 -9.38 -4.63 4.46
N LEU A 41 -8.67 -3.55 4.76
CA LEU A 41 -9.23 -2.20 4.79
C LEU A 41 -9.75 -1.78 3.41
N LEU A 42 -8.97 -2.01 2.34
CA LEU A 42 -9.36 -1.68 0.97
C LEU A 42 -10.62 -2.39 0.49
N GLN A 43 -10.91 -3.59 1.01
CA GLN A 43 -12.15 -4.32 0.74
C GLN A 43 -13.37 -3.70 1.44
N GLN A 44 -13.16 -2.96 2.53
CA GLN A 44 -14.23 -2.29 3.29
C GLN A 44 -14.42 -0.83 2.89
N THR A 45 -13.49 -0.26 2.11
CA THR A 45 -13.54 1.13 1.69
C THR A 45 -13.76 1.26 0.19
N VAL A 46 -14.43 2.34 -0.20
CA VAL A 46 -14.58 2.76 -1.60
C VAL A 46 -13.74 4.02 -1.81
N GLY A 47 -13.08 4.12 -2.95
CA GLY A 47 -12.29 5.29 -3.33
C GLY A 47 -10.81 5.00 -3.49
N GLU A 48 -10.06 6.09 -3.62
CA GLU A 48 -8.63 6.14 -3.84
C GLU A 48 -7.88 5.86 -2.54
N ALA A 49 -6.76 5.17 -2.66
CA ALA A 49 -5.92 4.86 -1.51
C ALA A 49 -4.45 4.75 -1.92
N VAL A 50 -3.56 5.06 -0.99
CA VAL A 50 -2.11 4.83 -1.15
C VAL A 50 -1.56 4.29 0.16
N LEU A 51 -0.67 3.28 0.06
CA LEU A 51 0.17 2.86 1.17
C LEU A 51 1.59 3.33 0.90
N LEU A 52 2.13 4.10 1.84
CA LEU A 52 3.50 4.57 1.81
C LEU A 52 4.35 3.84 2.84
N PHE A 53 5.57 3.47 2.47
CA PHE A 53 6.62 3.05 3.38
C PHE A 53 7.49 4.26 3.71
N ASN A 54 7.67 4.52 5.01
CA ASN A 54 8.39 5.70 5.54
C ASN A 54 7.95 7.04 4.94
N TYR A 55 6.68 7.16 4.52
CA TYR A 55 6.13 8.35 3.86
C TYR A 55 6.78 8.71 2.51
N GLU A 56 7.64 7.86 1.97
CA GLU A 56 8.44 8.13 0.76
C GLU A 56 8.13 7.15 -0.36
N THR A 57 8.11 5.85 -0.07
CA THR A 57 8.00 4.82 -1.12
C THR A 57 6.58 4.32 -1.24
N VAL A 58 6.01 4.36 -2.44
CA VAL A 58 4.70 3.74 -2.71
C VAL A 58 4.84 2.22 -2.64
N VAL A 59 4.04 1.58 -1.78
CA VAL A 59 3.95 0.12 -1.67
C VAL A 59 2.79 -0.41 -2.50
N LEU A 60 1.64 0.26 -2.42
CA LEU A 60 0.48 0.00 -3.26
C LEU A 60 -0.36 1.26 -3.42
N GLN A 61 -1.12 1.32 -4.50
CA GLN A 61 -2.05 2.39 -4.81
C GLN A 61 -3.35 1.81 -5.36
N ARG A 62 -4.49 2.33 -4.92
CA ARG A 62 -5.79 2.06 -5.54
C ARG A 62 -6.25 3.31 -6.27
N LEU A 63 -6.51 3.18 -7.57
CA LEU A 63 -7.08 4.23 -8.41
C LEU A 63 -8.35 3.68 -9.05
N GLY A 64 -9.50 4.18 -8.61
CA GLY A 64 -10.80 3.62 -8.98
C GLY A 64 -10.93 2.15 -8.56
N ASP A 65 -11.16 1.28 -9.53
CA ASP A 65 -11.29 -0.18 -9.35
C ASP A 65 -9.97 -0.94 -9.55
N LYS A 66 -8.88 -0.23 -9.79
CA LYS A 66 -7.57 -0.82 -10.08
C LYS A 66 -6.67 -0.75 -8.85
N LEU A 67 -6.13 -1.89 -8.45
CA LEU A 67 -5.06 -1.96 -7.47
C LEU A 67 -3.70 -2.05 -8.20
N ILE A 68 -2.76 -1.20 -7.83
CA ILE A 68 -1.41 -1.17 -8.39
C ILE A 68 -0.45 -1.49 -7.25
N LEU A 69 0.42 -2.46 -7.47
CA LEU A 69 1.34 -2.97 -6.46
C LEU A 69 2.78 -2.66 -6.87
N ASN A 70 3.60 -2.18 -5.92
CA ASN A 70 5.01 -1.98 -6.18
C ASN A 70 5.78 -3.30 -6.15
N GLN A 71 6.27 -3.73 -7.31
CA GLN A 71 6.97 -5.01 -7.45
C GLN A 71 8.30 -5.05 -6.68
N GLU A 72 8.97 -3.91 -6.48
CA GLU A 72 10.24 -3.86 -5.75
C GLU A 72 10.06 -3.96 -4.23
N MET A 73 8.85 -3.68 -3.74
CA MET A 73 8.53 -3.67 -2.31
C MET A 73 7.86 -4.98 -1.85
N LEU A 74 7.46 -5.84 -2.79
CA LEU A 74 6.63 -7.01 -2.50
C LEU A 74 7.32 -8.29 -2.97
N GLU A 75 7.68 -9.11 -1.98
CA GLU A 75 8.13 -10.47 -2.21
C GLU A 75 7.07 -11.31 -2.95
N PRO A 76 7.45 -12.27 -3.81
CA PRO A 76 6.50 -13.14 -4.54
C PRO A 76 5.50 -13.85 -3.62
N SER A 77 5.95 -14.20 -2.42
CA SER A 77 5.13 -14.84 -1.40
C SER A 77 4.01 -13.95 -0.87
N ILE A 78 4.21 -12.62 -0.86
CA ILE A 78 3.17 -11.65 -0.50
C ILE A 78 2.16 -11.52 -1.65
N ILE A 79 2.64 -11.44 -2.90
CA ILE A 79 1.78 -11.35 -4.10
C ILE A 79 0.79 -12.52 -4.15
N SER A 80 1.27 -13.74 -3.88
CA SER A 80 0.42 -14.95 -3.82
C SER A 80 -0.68 -14.87 -2.74
N GLU A 81 -0.50 -14.06 -1.69
CA GLU A 81 -1.56 -13.81 -0.71
C GLU A 81 -2.60 -12.82 -1.23
N ILE A 82 -2.16 -11.79 -1.95
CA ILE A 82 -3.06 -10.79 -2.56
C ILE A 82 -4.03 -11.47 -3.53
N ASP A 83 -3.54 -12.46 -4.30
CA ASP A 83 -4.37 -13.28 -5.19
C ASP A 83 -5.56 -13.95 -4.47
N GLN A 84 -5.39 -14.32 -3.19
CA GLN A 84 -6.45 -14.97 -2.41
C GLN A 84 -7.63 -14.03 -2.14
N PHE A 85 -7.40 -12.72 -2.17
CA PHE A 85 -8.43 -11.70 -1.94
C PHE A 85 -9.24 -11.37 -3.20
N LYS A 86 -8.94 -12.02 -4.35
CA LYS A 86 -9.63 -11.84 -5.65
C LYS A 86 -9.71 -10.38 -6.11
N LEU A 87 -8.73 -9.57 -5.75
CA LEU A 87 -8.62 -8.19 -6.24
C LEU A 87 -7.98 -8.19 -7.62
N THR A 88 -8.52 -7.41 -8.55
CA THR A 88 -7.83 -7.14 -9.82
C THR A 88 -6.69 -6.17 -9.57
N TYR A 89 -5.47 -6.57 -9.88
CA TYR A 89 -4.30 -5.73 -9.70
C TYR A 89 -3.32 -5.78 -10.88
N GLU A 90 -2.45 -4.77 -10.95
CA GLU A 90 -1.25 -4.78 -11.78
C GLU A 90 0.01 -4.60 -10.94
N LEU A 91 1.11 -5.17 -11.41
CA LEU A 91 2.43 -4.92 -10.85
C LEU A 91 3.09 -3.78 -11.62
N GLN A 92 3.62 -2.80 -10.92
CA GLN A 92 4.36 -1.69 -11.50
C GLN A 92 5.60 -1.38 -10.63
N VAL A 93 6.67 -0.92 -11.26
CA VAL A 93 7.81 -0.34 -10.52
C VAL A 93 7.54 1.14 -10.34
N PHE A 94 7.49 1.60 -9.09
CA PHE A 94 7.41 3.02 -8.78
C PHE A 94 8.80 3.58 -8.55
N PRO A 95 9.14 4.75 -9.11
CA PRO A 95 10.35 5.44 -8.72
C PRO A 95 10.27 5.80 -7.22
N CYS A 96 11.37 5.67 -6.49
CA CYS A 96 11.46 6.30 -5.17
C CYS A 96 11.24 7.80 -5.34
N SER A 97 10.29 8.35 -4.58
CA SER A 97 10.17 9.79 -4.41
C SER A 97 11.49 10.28 -3.79
N ALA A 98 12.25 11.07 -4.55
CA ALA A 98 13.50 11.69 -4.11
C ALA A 98 13.25 12.88 -3.18
#